data_AF-A0A7K0TQ16-F1
#
_entry.id   AF-A0A7K0TQ16-F1
#
_cell.length_a   1.000
_cell.length_b   1.000
_cell.length_c   1.000
_cell.angle_alpha   90.00
_cell.angle_beta   90.00
_cell.angle_gamma   90.00
#
_symmetry.space_group_name_H-M   'P 1'
#
loop_
_entity.id
_entity.type
_entity.pdbx_description
1 polymer ?
#
loop_
_entity_poly.entity_id
_entity_poly.type
_entity_poly.pdbx_seq_one_letter_code
_entity_poly.pdbx_strand_id
1 'polypeptide(L)'
;MSRIVRAAKGARMGAGRLLDACIDLVLSRSCVGCDVLGTTLCPTCWAAMCRQVGPHPQLTAWPVAIGSRYQDQAKAAIIAHKEHGVRSLTAPLGTLLASAIATLTSGPTLLVTIPPHRGSVRARGADTTSLIAHRAAQVLTLANQPAQVQQLLTRHLDNGKHVGRS
;
A
#
# COMPACT_ATOMS: atom_id res chain seq x y z
N MET A 1 -9.84 -28.48 -9.34
CA MET A 1 -9.69 -29.65 -8.44
C MET A 1 -8.47 -29.37 -7.55
N SER A 2 -8.63 -28.59 -6.48
CA SER A 2 -8.83 -29.09 -5.10
C SER A 2 -7.77 -30.12 -4.69
N ARG A 3 -6.84 -29.73 -3.81
CA ARG A 3 -6.56 -30.44 -2.55
C ARG A 3 -5.43 -29.74 -1.76
N ILE A 4 -5.79 -29.08 -0.67
CA ILE A 4 -5.70 -29.56 0.73
C ILE A 4 -4.32 -29.28 1.35
N VAL A 5 -4.32 -28.26 2.20
CA VAL A 5 -3.38 -28.06 3.31
C VAL A 5 -3.41 -29.30 4.20
N ARG A 6 -2.24 -29.88 4.50
CA ARG A 6 -2.11 -30.85 5.60
C ARG A 6 -0.92 -30.49 6.48
N ALA A 7 -1.25 -30.19 7.73
CA ALA A 7 -0.33 -29.83 8.79
C ALA A 7 0.48 -31.04 9.32
N ALA A 8 1.70 -30.71 9.74
CA ALA A 8 2.55 -31.28 10.78
C ALA A 8 2.46 -32.78 11.17
N LYS A 9 3.58 -33.49 11.01
CA LYS A 9 4.04 -34.51 11.98
C LYS A 9 5.53 -34.85 11.79
N GLY A 10 6.28 -34.85 12.90
CA GLY A 10 7.51 -35.63 13.04
C GLY A 10 8.83 -34.92 12.71
N ALA A 11 9.57 -34.56 13.76
CA ALA A 11 10.86 -33.89 13.71
C ALA A 11 11.96 -34.72 13.01
N ARG A 12 12.52 -34.16 11.93
CA ARG A 12 13.92 -34.26 11.53
C ARG A 12 14.21 -33.02 10.67
N MET A 13 14.78 -31.97 11.27
CA MET A 13 15.11 -30.71 10.59
C MET A 13 16.31 -30.94 9.67
N GLY A 14 16.07 -31.07 8.36
CA GLY A 14 17.14 -31.13 7.37
C GLY A 14 17.66 -29.73 7.03
N ALA A 15 18.97 -29.62 6.79
CA ALA A 15 19.65 -28.38 6.42
C ALA A 15 18.98 -27.61 5.26
N GLY A 16 18.31 -28.31 4.33
CA GLY A 16 17.54 -27.68 3.24
C GLY A 16 16.37 -26.81 3.72
N ARG A 17 15.65 -27.19 4.79
CA ARG A 17 14.54 -26.39 5.33
C ARG A 17 15.02 -25.17 6.12
N LEU A 18 16.21 -25.26 6.71
CA LEU A 18 16.86 -24.11 7.35
C LEU A 18 17.40 -23.15 6.30
N LEU A 19 17.95 -23.67 5.20
CA LEU A 19 18.36 -22.85 4.06
C LEU A 19 17.16 -22.14 3.44
N ASP A 20 16.04 -22.83 3.22
CA ASP A 20 14.79 -22.23 2.72
C ASP A 20 14.25 -21.17 3.68
N ALA A 21 14.27 -21.42 4.99
CA ALA A 21 13.84 -20.43 5.98
C ALA A 21 14.78 -19.21 6.06
N CYS A 22 16.10 -19.43 5.95
CA CYS A 22 17.09 -18.35 5.89
C CYS A 22 17.00 -17.57 4.58
N ILE A 23 16.77 -18.25 3.46
CA ILE A 23 16.51 -17.65 2.16
C ILE A 23 15.20 -16.85 2.22
N ASP A 24 14.14 -17.36 2.84
CA ASP A 24 12.90 -16.60 3.08
C ASP A 24 13.16 -15.36 3.96
N LEU A 25 14.03 -15.47 4.97
CA LEU A 25 14.42 -14.33 5.82
C LEU A 25 15.27 -13.28 5.07
N VAL A 26 16.14 -13.71 4.16
CA VAL A 26 17.05 -12.84 3.37
C VAL A 26 16.35 -12.26 2.14
N LEU A 27 15.53 -13.05 1.44
CA LEU A 27 14.65 -12.63 0.34
C LEU A 27 13.53 -11.69 0.81
N SER A 28 13.11 -11.78 2.07
CA SER A 28 12.12 -10.87 2.66
C SER A 28 12.56 -9.39 2.71
N ARG A 29 13.81 -9.07 2.30
CA ARG A 29 14.30 -7.70 2.20
C ARG A 29 14.87 -7.35 0.83
N SER A 30 14.31 -7.88 -0.26
CA SER A 30 14.52 -7.24 -1.57
C SER A 30 13.63 -6.00 -1.72
N CYS A 31 14.12 -5.02 -2.48
CA CYS A 31 13.35 -3.83 -2.82
C CYS A 31 12.20 -4.23 -3.75
N VAL A 32 10.97 -3.90 -3.37
CA VAL A 32 9.79 -4.24 -4.18
C VAL A 32 9.79 -3.63 -5.58
N GLY A 33 10.61 -2.60 -5.83
CA GLY A 33 10.66 -1.90 -7.12
C GLY A 33 11.83 -2.28 -8.04
N CYS A 34 12.94 -2.81 -7.52
CA CYS A 34 14.13 -3.14 -8.32
C CYS A 34 14.89 -4.38 -7.83
N ASP A 35 14.34 -5.12 -6.86
CA ASP A 35 14.87 -6.36 -6.29
C ASP A 35 16.25 -6.28 -5.61
N VAL A 36 16.82 -5.08 -5.44
CA VAL A 36 18.07 -4.92 -4.69
C VAL A 36 17.89 -5.36 -3.23
N LEU A 37 18.87 -6.10 -2.71
CA LEU A 37 18.82 -6.66 -1.35
C LEU A 37 19.04 -5.58 -0.27
N GLY A 38 18.47 -5.82 0.91
CA GLY A 38 18.72 -5.07 2.15
C GLY A 38 17.60 -4.13 2.60
N THR A 39 16.66 -3.76 1.73
CA THR A 39 15.57 -2.83 2.07
C THR A 39 14.28 -3.20 1.34
N THR A 40 13.11 -3.03 1.97
CA THR A 40 11.82 -3.23 1.29
C THR A 40 11.57 -2.19 0.19
N LEU A 41 12.08 -0.97 0.34
CA LEU A 41 12.06 0.08 -0.67
C LEU A 41 13.37 0.85 -0.60
N CYS A 42 14.19 0.75 -1.64
CA CYS A 42 15.49 1.40 -1.66
C CYS A 42 15.37 2.91 -1.90
N PRO A 43 16.36 3.72 -1.49
CA PRO A 43 16.35 5.16 -1.67
C PRO A 43 16.16 5.60 -3.14
N THR A 44 16.71 4.84 -4.09
CA THR A 44 16.59 5.13 -5.53
C THR A 44 15.17 4.98 -6.03
N CYS A 45 14.50 3.86 -5.69
CA CYS A 45 13.10 3.63 -6.05
C CYS A 45 12.19 4.64 -5.35
N TRP A 46 12.47 4.94 -4.08
CA TRP A 46 11.77 5.99 -3.33
C TRP A 46 11.86 7.35 -4.04
N ALA A 47 13.07 7.80 -4.37
CA ALA A 47 13.28 9.06 -5.07
C ALA A 47 12.61 9.08 -6.46
N ALA A 48 12.61 7.95 -7.18
CA ALA A 48 11.92 7.83 -8.45
C ALA A 48 10.39 8.03 -8.32
N MET A 49 9.78 7.49 -7.26
CA MET A 49 8.36 7.71 -6.97
C MET A 49 8.08 9.17 -6.58
N CYS A 50 8.89 9.75 -5.69
CA CYS A 50 8.70 11.14 -5.23
C CYS A 50 8.74 12.17 -6.36
N ARG A 51 9.59 11.97 -7.39
CA ARG A 51 9.68 12.87 -8.55
C ARG A 51 8.40 12.91 -9.40
N GLN A 52 7.49 11.97 -9.20
CA GLN A 52 6.24 11.87 -9.95
C GLN A 52 5.04 12.45 -9.20
N VAL A 53 5.25 12.95 -7.98
CA VAL A 53 4.19 13.63 -7.22
C VAL A 53 3.81 14.92 -7.96
N GLY A 54 2.52 15.15 -8.12
CA GLY A 54 2.02 16.40 -8.69
C GLY A 54 0.59 16.31 -9.20
N PRO A 55 0.13 17.36 -9.90
CA PRO A 55 -1.17 17.37 -10.54
C PRO A 55 -1.34 16.19 -11.50
N HIS A 56 -2.57 15.68 -11.59
CA HIS A 56 -2.93 14.67 -12.56
C HIS A 56 -2.72 15.22 -13.99
N PRO A 57 -2.14 14.44 -14.92
CA PRO A 57 -1.77 14.95 -16.25
C PRO A 57 -2.97 15.32 -17.13
N GLN A 58 -4.15 14.76 -16.86
CA GLN A 58 -5.37 15.12 -17.58
C GLN A 58 -6.17 16.15 -16.79
N LEU A 59 -6.65 17.17 -17.49
CA LEU A 59 -7.61 18.12 -16.95
C LEU A 59 -8.90 17.40 -16.59
N THR A 60 -9.38 17.62 -15.37
CA THR A 60 -10.67 17.11 -14.91
C THR A 60 -11.50 18.27 -14.37
N ALA A 61 -12.79 18.04 -14.15
CA ALA A 61 -13.67 19.04 -13.54
C ALA A 61 -13.25 19.44 -12.11
N TRP A 62 -12.36 18.67 -11.48
CA TRP A 62 -11.88 18.87 -10.12
C TRP A 62 -10.34 18.87 -10.06
N PRO A 63 -9.73 19.53 -9.07
CA PRO A 63 -8.29 19.43 -8.87
C PRO A 63 -7.93 18.02 -8.41
N VAL A 64 -7.10 17.32 -9.18
CA VAL A 64 -6.64 15.97 -8.88
C VAL A 64 -5.12 15.99 -8.83
N ALA A 65 -4.55 15.39 -7.79
CA ALA A 65 -3.12 15.13 -7.67
C ALA A 65 -2.85 13.63 -7.52
N ILE A 66 -1.66 13.21 -7.95
CA ILE A 66 -1.17 11.84 -7.82
C ILE A 66 0.07 11.82 -6.94
N GLY A 67 0.20 10.77 -6.11
CA GLY A 67 1.43 10.53 -5.34
C GLY A 67 2.54 9.89 -6.17
N SER A 68 2.19 9.22 -7.27
CA SER A 68 3.12 8.66 -8.27
C SER A 68 2.28 8.06 -9.41
N ARG A 69 2.88 7.85 -10.58
CA ARG A 69 2.22 7.14 -11.68
C ARG A 69 2.09 5.67 -11.32
N TYR A 70 0.96 5.04 -11.64
CA TYR A 70 0.73 3.62 -11.38
C TYR A 70 1.49 2.72 -12.36
N GLN A 71 2.82 2.70 -12.21
CA GLN A 71 3.76 1.94 -13.02
C GLN A 71 4.96 1.52 -12.17
N ASP A 72 5.74 0.56 -12.68
CA ASP A 72 7.05 0.18 -12.15
C ASP A 72 7.07 0.03 -10.62
N GLN A 73 7.83 0.88 -9.92
CA GLN A 73 8.05 0.82 -8.48
C GLN A 73 6.78 1.11 -7.68
N ALA A 74 5.95 2.07 -8.12
CA ALA A 74 4.73 2.42 -7.41
C ALA A 74 3.67 1.34 -7.56
N LYS A 75 3.55 0.75 -8.77
CA LYS A 75 2.69 -0.42 -8.99
C LYS A 75 3.11 -1.58 -8.09
N ALA A 76 4.40 -1.90 -8.06
CA ALA A 76 4.91 -3.00 -7.25
C ALA A 76 4.73 -2.74 -5.74
N ALA A 77 4.99 -1.51 -5.27
CA ALA A 77 4.78 -1.14 -3.87
C ALA A 77 3.30 -1.21 -3.46
N ILE A 78 2.38 -0.75 -4.32
CA ILE A 78 0.94 -0.85 -4.06
C ILE A 78 0.48 -2.30 -4.02
N ILE A 79 0.94 -3.15 -4.94
CA ILE A 79 0.61 -4.59 -4.94
C ILE A 79 1.19 -5.27 -3.70
N ALA A 80 2.46 -5.05 -3.39
CA ALA A 80 3.10 -5.59 -2.20
C ALA A 80 2.38 -5.18 -0.91
N HIS A 81 1.95 -3.92 -0.82
CA HIS A 81 1.19 -3.45 0.34
C HIS A 81 -0.22 -4.03 0.41
N LYS A 82 -0.98 -3.97 -0.70
CA LYS A 82 -2.39 -4.37 -0.74
C LYS A 82 -2.57 -5.88 -0.70
N GLU A 83 -1.83 -6.61 -1.51
CA GLU A 83 -2.06 -8.02 -1.79
C GLU A 83 -1.14 -8.93 -0.96
N HIS A 84 0.11 -8.50 -0.74
CA HIS A 84 1.11 -9.29 0.01
C HIS A 84 1.27 -8.86 1.48
N GLY A 85 0.52 -7.84 1.93
CA GLY A 85 0.48 -7.43 3.34
C GLY A 85 1.77 -6.79 3.84
N VAL A 86 2.62 -6.27 2.95
CA VAL A 86 3.89 -5.62 3.32
C VAL A 86 3.61 -4.28 4.00
N ARG A 87 3.47 -4.29 5.33
CA ARG A 87 3.08 -3.11 6.15
C ARG A 87 4.15 -2.04 6.25
N SER A 88 5.43 -2.38 6.06
CA SER A 88 6.51 -1.39 6.03
C SER A 88 6.33 -0.34 4.92
N LEU A 89 5.55 -0.66 3.87
CA LEU A 89 5.20 0.27 2.79
C LEU A 89 4.11 1.28 3.16
N THR A 90 3.42 1.14 4.30
CA THR A 90 2.46 2.16 4.76
C THR A 90 3.13 3.52 4.94
N ALA A 91 4.34 3.55 5.50
CA ALA A 91 5.12 4.77 5.70
C ALA A 91 5.40 5.52 4.39
N PRO A 92 6.09 4.93 3.39
CA PRO A 92 6.39 5.63 2.14
C PRO A 92 5.13 5.97 1.34
N LEU A 93 4.14 5.07 1.24
CA LEU A 93 2.91 5.36 0.50
C LEU A 93 2.09 6.48 1.16
N GLY A 94 2.04 6.52 2.49
CA GLY A 94 1.40 7.62 3.23
C GLY A 94 2.12 8.95 3.03
N THR A 95 3.45 8.95 3.01
CA THR A 95 4.24 10.16 2.69
C THR A 95 3.97 10.66 1.27
N LEU A 96 3.90 9.77 0.26
CA LEU A 96 3.55 10.19 -1.11
C LEU A 96 2.14 10.77 -1.20
N LEU A 97 1.18 10.18 -0.48
CA LEU A 97 -0.17 10.72 -0.42
C LEU A 97 -0.19 12.12 0.22
N ALA A 98 0.54 12.33 1.33
CA ALA A 98 0.68 13.64 1.95
C ALA A 98 1.32 14.66 1.00
N SER A 99 2.39 14.28 0.28
CA SER A 99 3.01 15.15 -0.72
C SER A 99 2.03 15.53 -1.84
N ALA A 100 1.21 14.60 -2.32
CA ALA A 100 0.17 14.90 -3.31
C ALA A 100 -0.88 15.88 -2.78
N ILE A 101 -1.34 15.70 -1.54
CA ILE A 101 -2.32 16.61 -0.90
C ILE A 101 -1.73 18.02 -0.77
N ALA A 102 -0.46 18.13 -0.38
CA ALA A 102 0.23 19.41 -0.26
C ALA A 102 0.35 20.17 -1.59
N THR A 103 0.26 19.49 -2.75
CA THR A 103 0.19 20.17 -4.06
C THR A 103 -1.18 20.79 -4.34
N LEU A 104 -2.23 20.36 -3.63
CA LEU A 104 -3.60 20.82 -3.83
C LEU A 104 -4.01 21.89 -2.81
N THR A 105 -3.53 21.78 -1.57
CA THR A 105 -3.91 22.69 -0.49
C THR A 105 -2.88 22.70 0.64
N SER A 106 -2.75 23.85 1.30
CA SER A 106 -2.00 24.03 2.54
C SER A 106 -2.91 24.14 3.78
N GLY A 107 -4.23 24.07 3.59
CA GLY A 107 -5.23 24.25 4.65
C GLY A 107 -5.58 22.96 5.41
N PRO A 108 -6.38 23.08 6.49
CA PRO A 108 -6.92 21.94 7.22
C PRO A 108 -7.64 20.97 6.29
N THR A 109 -7.34 19.67 6.39
CA THR A 109 -7.77 18.67 5.41
C THR A 109 -8.51 17.51 6.07
N LEU A 110 -9.69 17.18 5.54
CA LEU A 110 -10.42 15.97 5.89
C LEU A 110 -10.23 14.90 4.81
N LEU A 111 -9.57 13.81 5.17
CA LEU A 111 -9.35 12.63 4.33
C LEU A 111 -10.53 11.67 4.48
N VAL A 112 -11.25 11.46 3.38
CA VAL A 112 -12.34 10.48 3.31
C VAL A 112 -11.91 9.33 2.42
N THR A 113 -11.81 8.12 2.97
CA THR A 113 -11.42 6.94 2.18
C THR A 113 -12.63 6.23 1.61
N ILE A 114 -12.48 5.65 0.43
CA ILE A 114 -13.48 4.76 -0.15
C ILE A 114 -13.53 3.46 0.68
N PRO A 115 -14.71 3.00 1.11
CA PRO A 115 -14.81 1.85 1.99
C PRO A 115 -14.38 0.59 1.26
N PRO A 116 -13.53 -0.26 1.85
CA PRO A 116 -13.12 -1.51 1.23
C PRO A 116 -14.27 -2.51 1.10
N HIS A 117 -14.11 -3.51 0.23
CA HIS A 117 -15.03 -4.65 0.21
C HIS A 117 -14.90 -5.45 1.51
N ARG A 118 -16.04 -5.84 2.13
CA ARG A 118 -16.03 -6.58 3.42
C ARG A 118 -15.20 -7.87 3.35
N GLY A 119 -15.20 -8.54 2.19
CA GLY A 119 -14.36 -9.71 1.93
C GLY A 119 -12.85 -9.40 1.94
N SER A 120 -12.44 -8.23 1.43
CA SER A 120 -11.03 -7.82 1.41
C SER A 120 -10.50 -7.52 2.82
N VAL A 121 -11.31 -6.90 3.68
CA VAL A 121 -10.92 -6.64 5.08
C VAL A 121 -10.82 -7.94 5.87
N ARG A 122 -11.77 -8.88 5.70
CA ARG A 122 -11.73 -10.18 6.40
C ARG A 122 -10.52 -11.03 5.99
N ALA A 123 -10.14 -11.00 4.71
CA ALA A 123 -8.99 -11.75 4.22
C ALA A 123 -7.64 -11.15 4.67
N ARG A 124 -7.56 -9.82 4.80
CA ARG A 124 -6.30 -9.08 5.06
C ARG A 124 -6.13 -8.59 6.50
N GLY A 125 -7.19 -8.67 7.31
CA GLY A 125 -7.21 -8.25 8.72
C GLY A 125 -7.12 -6.74 8.95
N ALA A 126 -6.98 -5.92 7.90
CA ALA A 126 -6.92 -4.46 8.00
C ALA A 126 -7.32 -3.80 6.68
N ASP A 127 -7.82 -2.57 6.76
CA ASP A 127 -7.99 -1.69 5.59
C ASP A 127 -6.67 -0.99 5.28
N THR A 128 -5.98 -1.48 4.24
CA THR A 128 -4.70 -0.92 3.76
C THR A 128 -4.82 0.55 3.33
N THR A 129 -5.98 0.94 2.80
CA THR A 129 -6.21 2.33 2.38
C THR A 129 -6.29 3.24 3.59
N SER A 130 -7.01 2.83 4.63
CA SER A 130 -7.07 3.55 5.91
C SER A 130 -5.69 3.69 6.56
N LEU A 131 -4.84 2.66 6.50
CA LEU A 131 -3.48 2.74 7.02
C LEU A 131 -2.65 3.82 6.32
N ILE A 132 -2.71 3.87 4.99
CA ILE A 132 -2.03 4.90 4.19
C ILE A 132 -2.61 6.29 4.51
N ALA A 133 -3.94 6.43 4.59
CA ALA A 133 -4.60 7.69 4.89
C ALA A 133 -4.23 8.24 6.27
N HIS A 134 -4.23 7.39 7.30
CA HIS A 134 -3.78 7.79 8.64
C HIS A 134 -2.32 8.21 8.64
N ARG A 135 -1.46 7.49 7.91
CA ARG A 135 -0.06 7.88 7.80
C ARG A 135 0.10 9.22 7.10
N ALA A 136 -0.65 9.49 6.04
CA ALA A 136 -0.64 10.78 5.36
C ALA A 136 -1.09 11.91 6.30
N ALA A 137 -2.16 11.70 7.06
CA ALA A 137 -2.64 12.68 8.03
C ALA A 137 -1.59 13.02 9.10
N GLN A 138 -0.86 12.01 9.59
CA GLN A 138 0.27 12.23 10.52
C GLN A 138 1.37 13.09 9.88
N VAL A 139 1.76 12.79 8.64
CA VAL A 139 2.80 13.54 7.92
C VAL A 139 2.39 15.00 7.71
N LEU A 140 1.13 15.24 7.30
CA LEU A 140 0.60 16.61 7.14
C LEU A 140 0.57 17.36 8.47
N THR A 141 0.11 16.71 9.54
CA THR A 141 0.04 17.32 10.87
C THR A 141 1.43 17.71 11.38
N LEU A 142 2.45 16.88 11.15
CA LEU A 142 3.84 17.21 11.46
C LEU A 142 4.39 18.38 10.62
N ALA A 143 3.82 18.63 9.45
CA ALA A 143 4.12 19.76 8.59
C ALA A 143 3.27 21.01 8.90
N ASN A 144 2.62 21.06 10.08
CA ASN A 144 1.71 22.14 10.51
C ASN A 144 0.47 22.31 9.61
N GLN A 145 0.05 21.26 8.92
CA GLN A 145 -1.20 21.20 8.16
C GLN A 145 -2.16 20.20 8.83
N PRO A 146 -3.12 20.66 9.67
CA PRO A 146 -3.99 19.75 10.40
C PRO A 146 -4.77 18.83 9.47
N ALA A 147 -4.69 17.52 9.69
CA ALA A 147 -5.38 16.54 8.86
C ALA A 147 -6.07 15.47 9.71
N GLN A 148 -7.30 15.12 9.33
CA GLN A 148 -8.10 14.08 9.97
C GLN A 148 -8.59 13.07 8.95
N VAL A 149 -8.79 11.81 9.36
CA VAL A 149 -9.34 10.76 8.50
C VAL A 149 -10.69 10.34 9.04
N GLN A 150 -11.70 10.28 8.18
CA GLN A 150 -13.06 9.87 8.55
C GLN A 150 -13.63 8.86 7.55
N GLN A 151 -14.37 7.88 8.05
CA GLN A 151 -15.12 6.90 7.25
C GLN A 151 -16.55 7.42 7.04
N LEU A 152 -16.71 8.43 6.18
CA LEU A 152 -18.03 9.03 5.90
C LEU A 152 -18.80 8.30 4.80
N LEU A 153 -18.11 7.48 4.01
CA LEU A 153 -18.72 6.73 2.93
C LEU A 153 -19.17 5.37 3.44
N THR A 154 -20.36 4.95 2.99
CA THR A 154 -20.81 3.58 3.16
C THR A 154 -21.00 2.97 1.79
N ARG A 155 -20.53 1.75 1.61
CA ARG A 155 -20.87 0.99 0.40
C ARG A 155 -22.26 0.40 0.58
N HIS A 156 -23.20 0.88 -0.21
CA HIS A 156 -24.43 0.15 -0.46
C HIS A 156 -24.05 -1.12 -1.25
N LEU A 157 -24.50 -2.30 -0.79
CA LEU A 157 -24.17 -3.55 -1.47
C LEU A 157 -24.87 -3.54 -2.83
N ASP A 158 -24.13 -3.32 -3.91
CA ASP A 158 -24.58 -3.73 -5.22
C ASP A 158 -24.65 -5.27 -5.22
N ASN A 159 -25.83 -5.83 -5.51
CA ASN A 159 -26.09 -7.27 -5.55
C ASN A 159 -25.22 -8.00 -6.59
N GLY A 160 -23.94 -8.21 -6.29
CA GLY A 160 -23.10 -9.21 -6.91
C GLY A 160 -22.63 -8.96 -8.35
N LYS A 161 -22.69 -7.73 -8.90
CA LYS A 161 -22.05 -7.46 -10.20
C LYS A 161 -20.53 -7.32 -10.00
N HIS A 162 -19.83 -8.42 -10.20
CA HIS A 162 -18.38 -8.55 -10.18
C HIS A 162 -17.70 -7.49 -11.07
N VAL A 163 -16.96 -6.56 -10.44
CA VAL A 163 -15.96 -5.75 -11.13
C VAL A 163 -14.58 -6.35 -10.86
N GLY A 164 -13.99 -6.95 -11.90
CA GLY A 164 -12.55 -7.09 -12.06
C GLY A 164 -11.86 -8.26 -11.36
N ARG A 165 -11.90 -9.45 -11.98
CA ARG A 165 -10.71 -10.30 -12.08
C ARG A 165 -10.31 -10.30 -13.56
N SER A 166 -9.24 -9.61 -13.87
CA SER A 166 -8.55 -9.59 -15.17
C SER A 166 -7.09 -9.87 -14.90
#